data_AF-A0A3E0WFR4-F1
#
_entry.id   AF-A0A3E0WFR4-F1
#
_cell.length_a   1.000
_cell.length_b   1.000
_cell.length_c   1.000
_cell.angle_alpha   90.00
_cell.angle_beta   90.00
_cell.angle_gamma   90.00
#
_symmetry.space_group_name_H-M   'P 1'
#
loop_
_entity.id
_entity.type
_entity.pdbx_description
1 polymer ?
#
loop_
_entity_poly.entity_id
_entity_poly.type
_entity_poly.pdbx_seq_one_letter_code
_entity_poly.pdbx_strand_id
1 'polypeptide(L)'
;MSNPYDEEDDTRLHRFAVKTTIANVRKVVWIQKCIYKDFCGAGIFNDFELYIARIRDGVVYYLYDDRGLDVVGHSKESLQAIYNAHSSILLDYDRERIDQQFKLK
;
A
#
# COMPACT_ATOMS: atom_id res chain seq x y z
N MET A 1 15.78 25.59 -26.70
CA MET A 1 14.93 25.87 -25.53
C MET A 1 15.09 24.68 -24.60
N SER A 2 15.71 24.88 -23.44
CA SER A 2 15.82 23.87 -22.38
C SER A 2 14.42 23.55 -21.86
N ASN A 3 14.16 22.27 -21.55
CA ASN A 3 12.91 21.83 -20.93
C ASN A 3 12.82 22.47 -19.53
N PRO A 4 11.77 23.25 -19.21
CA PRO A 4 11.63 23.91 -17.91
C PRO A 4 11.41 22.93 -16.75
N TYR A 5 11.32 21.62 -17.04
CA TYR A 5 11.26 20.54 -16.05
C TYR A 5 12.58 19.77 -15.89
N ASP A 6 13.65 20.17 -16.58
CA ASP A 6 15.02 19.64 -16.35
C ASP A 6 15.68 20.37 -15.15
N GLU A 7 14.96 20.54 -14.04
CA GLU A 7 15.61 20.80 -12.76
C GLU A 7 16.25 19.48 -12.33
N GLU A 8 17.56 19.49 -12.04
CA GLU A 8 18.25 18.33 -11.46
C GLU A 8 17.60 18.00 -10.10
N ASP A 9 16.66 17.06 -10.11
CA ASP A 9 16.00 16.55 -8.92
C ASP A 9 17.01 15.72 -8.10
N ASP A 10 17.65 16.34 -7.09
CA ASP A 10 18.54 15.65 -6.11
C ASP A 10 17.73 14.83 -5.10
N THR A 11 16.53 14.36 -5.47
CA THR A 11 15.73 13.46 -4.63
C THR A 11 16.49 12.15 -4.40
N ARG A 12 16.71 11.83 -3.13
CA ARG A 12 17.36 10.60 -2.69
C ARG A 12 16.38 9.65 -2.04
N LEU A 13 16.24 8.46 -2.62
CA LEU A 13 15.44 7.38 -2.04
C LEU A 13 16.23 6.63 -0.97
N HIS A 14 15.81 6.75 0.29
CA HIS A 14 16.31 5.94 1.39
C HIS A 14 15.30 4.81 1.71
N ARG A 15 15.78 3.56 1.72
CA ARG A 15 14.95 2.38 2.06
C ARG A 15 15.50 1.65 3.28
N PHE A 16 14.60 1.32 4.19
CA PHE A 16 14.87 0.50 5.37
C PHE A 16 13.86 -0.64 5.44
N ALA A 17 14.32 -1.84 5.78
CA ALA A 17 13.47 -3.01 5.93
C ALA A 17 13.72 -3.67 7.29
N VAL A 18 12.65 -3.98 8.01
CA VAL A 18 12.71 -4.64 9.31
C VAL A 18 11.83 -5.89 9.27
N LYS A 19 12.45 -7.06 9.43
CA LYS A 19 11.72 -8.32 9.58
C LYS A 19 11.24 -8.46 11.02
N THR A 20 9.94 -8.52 11.22
CA THR A 20 9.34 -8.66 12.56
C THR A 20 7.95 -9.31 12.49
N THR A 21 7.31 -9.49 13.64
CA THR A 21 5.92 -9.94 13.74
C THR A 21 4.98 -8.75 13.91
N ILE A 22 3.70 -8.91 13.56
CA ILE A 22 2.69 -7.86 13.73
C ILE A 22 2.52 -7.41 15.19
N ALA A 23 2.85 -8.29 16.15
CA ALA A 23 2.80 -7.98 17.58
C ALA A 23 3.82 -6.90 17.98
N ASN A 24 4.93 -6.80 17.26
CA ASN A 24 5.99 -5.81 17.51
C ASN A 24 5.76 -4.49 16.76
N VAL A 25 4.71 -4.39 15.94
CA VAL A 25 4.43 -3.21 15.13
C VAL A 25 3.38 -2.35 15.83
N ARG A 26 3.67 -1.06 16.02
CA ARG A 26 2.68 -0.05 16.46
C ARG A 26 1.73 0.28 15.30
N LYS A 27 0.94 -0.71 14.86
CA LYS A 27 0.14 -0.67 13.62
C LYS A 27 -0.78 0.55 13.51
N VAL A 28 -1.44 0.93 14.60
CA VAL A 28 -2.33 2.10 14.64
C VAL A 28 -1.58 3.38 14.30
N VAL A 29 -0.40 3.57 14.91
CA VAL A 29 0.44 4.76 14.69
C VAL A 29 0.91 4.84 13.23
N TRP A 30 1.32 3.70 12.66
CA TRP A 30 1.79 3.66 11.27
C TRP A 30 0.65 3.91 10.27
N ILE A 31 -0.51 3.28 10.47
CA ILE A 31 -1.69 3.50 9.62
C ILE A 31 -2.15 4.96 9.70
N GLN A 32 -2.23 5.53 10.91
CA GLN A 32 -2.57 6.94 11.09
C GLN A 32 -1.63 7.86 10.33
N LYS A 33 -0.31 7.61 10.38
CA LYS A 33 0.67 8.41 9.64
C LYS A 33 0.48 8.36 8.13
N CYS A 34 0.15 7.20 7.56
CA CYS A 34 -0.15 7.09 6.13
C CYS A 34 -1.41 7.87 5.75
N ILE A 35 -2.48 7.78 6.55
CA ILE A 35 -3.73 8.51 6.32
C ILE A 35 -3.51 10.03 6.40
N TYR A 36 -2.76 10.50 7.39
CA TYR A 36 -2.51 11.94 7.57
C TYR A 36 -1.64 12.57 6.49
N LYS A 37 -1.02 11.79 5.59
CA LYS A 37 -0.26 12.29 4.45
C LYS A 37 -1.10 13.23 3.57
N ASP A 38 -2.38 12.92 3.40
CA ASP A 38 -3.31 13.72 2.58
C ASP A 38 -3.91 14.93 3.33
N PHE A 39 -3.73 14.98 4.65
CA PHE A 39 -4.24 16.05 5.48
C PHE A 39 -3.07 16.91 5.98
N CYS A 40 -2.74 17.95 5.21
CA CYS A 40 -1.69 18.94 5.47
C CYS A 40 -1.38 19.14 6.96
N GLY A 41 -0.36 18.44 7.46
CA GLY A 41 0.14 18.54 8.82
C GLY A 41 1.65 18.54 8.82
N ALA A 42 2.27 19.30 9.72
CA ALA A 42 3.72 19.33 9.95
C ALA A 42 4.20 18.04 10.63
N GLY A 43 3.96 16.89 10.01
CA GLY A 43 4.41 15.59 10.45
C GLY A 43 5.84 15.30 9.96
N ILE A 44 6.66 14.69 10.82
CA ILE A 44 8.04 14.25 10.51
C ILE A 44 8.09 13.19 9.38
N PHE A 45 6.94 12.74 8.89
CA PHE A 45 6.79 11.60 8.00
C PHE A 45 5.78 11.88 6.88
N ASN A 46 5.87 13.03 6.22
CA ASN A 46 5.04 13.29 5.04
C ASN A 46 5.62 12.63 3.78
N ASP A 47 6.94 12.43 3.75
CA ASP A 47 7.69 11.92 2.60
C ASP A 47 8.21 10.50 2.84
N PHE A 48 7.31 9.58 3.18
CA PHE A 48 7.67 8.16 3.24
C PHE A 48 6.57 7.29 2.63
N GLU A 49 6.98 6.10 2.21
CA GLU A 49 6.09 5.04 1.76
C GLU A 49 6.18 3.86 2.73
N LEU A 50 5.03 3.36 3.16
CA LEU A 50 4.95 2.20 4.04
C LEU A 50 4.51 0.96 3.26
N TYR A 51 5.41 -0.02 3.20
CA TYR A 51 5.11 -1.35 2.67
C TYR A 51 5.12 -2.37 3.81
N ILE A 52 4.04 -3.13 3.94
CA ILE A 52 3.98 -4.29 4.82
C ILE A 52 4.06 -5.53 3.94
N ALA A 53 5.16 -6.27 4.01
CA ALA A 53 5.33 -7.52 3.27
C ALA A 53 5.08 -8.72 4.18
N ARG A 54 4.01 -9.47 3.91
CA ARG A 54 3.73 -10.74 4.56
C ARG A 54 4.51 -11.84 3.86
N ILE A 55 5.64 -12.20 4.46
CA ILE A 55 6.66 -13.08 3.86
C ILE A 55 6.13 -14.49 3.52
N ARG A 56 5.24 -15.05 4.34
CA ARG A 56 4.82 -16.46 4.21
C ARG A 56 4.14 -16.81 2.89
N ASP A 57 3.42 -15.84 2.31
CA ASP A 57 2.57 -16.03 1.12
C ASP A 57 2.80 -14.94 0.07
N GLY A 58 3.88 -14.15 0.22
CA GLY A 58 4.31 -13.18 -0.80
C GLY A 58 3.30 -12.06 -1.04
N VAL A 59 2.54 -11.65 -0.01
CA VAL A 59 1.57 -10.55 -0.12
C VAL A 59 2.17 -9.26 0.41
N VAL A 60 2.07 -8.19 -0.38
CA VAL A 60 2.50 -6.84 -0.04
C VAL A 60 1.27 -5.95 0.10
N TYR A 61 1.23 -5.17 1.18
CA TYR A 61 0.24 -4.15 1.43
C TYR A 61 0.92 -2.78 1.32
N TYR A 62 0.37 -1.90 0.49
CA TYR A 62 0.81 -0.52 0.33
C TYR A 62 -0.32 0.45 0.68
N LEU A 63 -0.19 1.12 1.83
CA LEU A 63 -1.14 2.14 2.28
C LEU A 63 -0.64 3.51 1.80
N TYR A 64 -1.23 4.02 0.73
CA TYR A 64 -0.70 5.20 0.05
C TYR A 64 -1.28 6.52 0.56
N ASP A 65 -2.54 6.52 1.03
CA ASP A 65 -3.20 7.67 1.66
C ASP A 65 -4.53 7.30 2.38
N ASP A 66 -5.43 8.28 2.55
CA ASP A 66 -6.75 8.13 3.18
C ASP A 66 -7.79 7.44 2.29
N ARG A 67 -7.54 7.31 0.98
CA ARG A 67 -8.44 6.69 0.00
C ARG A 67 -8.39 5.17 0.09
N GLY A 68 -7.25 4.59 0.44
CA GLY A 68 -7.17 3.15 0.62
C GLY A 68 -5.79 2.52 0.54
N LEU A 69 -5.83 1.21 0.32
CA LEU A 69 -4.71 0.27 0.45
C LEU A 69 -4.65 -0.60 -0.80
N ASP A 70 -3.50 -0.62 -1.45
CA ASP A 70 -3.22 -1.58 -2.51
C ASP A 70 -2.68 -2.88 -1.91
N VAL A 71 -3.14 -4.00 -2.46
CA VAL A 71 -2.72 -5.34 -2.04
C VAL A 71 -2.27 -6.12 -3.26
N VAL A 72 -1.00 -6.50 -3.28
CA VAL A 72 -0.39 -7.25 -4.38
C VAL A 72 0.10 -8.58 -3.84
N GLY A 73 -0.18 -9.66 -4.55
CA GLY A 73 0.25 -11.01 -4.20
C GLY A 73 1.04 -11.64 -5.32
N HIS A 74 1.91 -12.58 -4.97
CA HIS A 74 2.71 -13.32 -5.95
C HIS A 74 1.87 -14.28 -6.81
N SER A 75 0.67 -14.64 -6.35
CA SER A 75 -0.27 -15.49 -7.10
C SER A 75 -1.73 -15.15 -6.78
N LYS A 76 -2.67 -15.61 -7.61
CA LYS A 76 -4.12 -15.47 -7.34
C LYS A 76 -4.49 -16.10 -5.99
N GLU A 77 -3.93 -17.26 -5.68
CA GLU A 77 -4.21 -18.02 -4.46
C GLU A 77 -3.81 -17.24 -3.20
N SER A 78 -2.70 -16.50 -3.27
CA SER A 78 -2.22 -15.65 -2.16
C SER A 78 -3.20 -14.52 -1.82
N LEU A 79 -3.99 -14.07 -2.80
CA LEU A 79 -4.99 -13.01 -2.66
C LEU A 79 -6.42 -13.55 -2.46
N GLN A 80 -6.68 -14.81 -2.82
CA GLN A 80 -8.04 -15.38 -2.76
C GLN A 80 -8.67 -15.29 -1.36
N ALA A 81 -7.88 -15.55 -0.30
CA ALA A 81 -8.38 -15.43 1.07
C ALA A 81 -8.74 -13.98 1.45
N ILE A 82 -7.96 -13.01 0.96
CA ILE A 82 -8.19 -11.58 1.21
C ILE A 82 -9.44 -11.14 0.45
N TYR A 83 -9.56 -11.51 -0.82
CA TYR A 83 -10.72 -11.23 -1.64
C TYR A 83 -12.00 -11.80 -1.01
N ASN A 84 -11.99 -13.08 -0.62
CA ASN A 84 -13.16 -13.72 -0.01
C ASN A 84 -13.60 -13.01 1.29
N ALA A 85 -12.65 -12.55 2.10
CA ALA A 85 -12.94 -11.92 3.39
C ALA A 85 -13.30 -10.43 3.29
N HIS A 86 -12.79 -9.72 2.27
CA HIS A 86 -12.82 -8.25 2.21
C HIS A 86 -13.36 -7.70 0.89
N SER A 87 -13.93 -8.52 0.01
CA SER A 87 -14.50 -8.02 -1.25
C SER A 87 -15.59 -6.97 -1.06
N SER A 88 -16.29 -6.91 0.08
CA SER A 88 -17.29 -5.87 0.36
C SER A 88 -16.74 -4.46 0.46
N ILE A 89 -15.43 -4.27 0.70
CA ILE A 89 -14.80 -2.95 0.83
C ILE A 89 -14.01 -2.52 -0.43
N LEU A 90 -14.02 -3.34 -1.48
CA LEU A 90 -13.39 -2.97 -2.76
C LEU A 90 -14.18 -1.84 -3.41
N LEU A 91 -13.46 -0.87 -3.97
CA LEU A 91 -14.03 0.22 -4.77
C LEU A 91 -14.60 -0.31 -6.09
N ASP A 92 -15.60 0.38 -6.62
CA ASP A 92 -16.34 -0.07 -7.81
C ASP A 92 -15.53 0.06 -9.12
N TYR A 93 -14.50 0.90 -9.17
CA TYR A 93 -13.73 1.21 -10.39
C TYR A 93 -13.23 -0.03 -11.13
N ASP A 94 -12.62 -0.97 -10.41
CA ASP A 94 -12.06 -2.21 -10.95
C ASP A 94 -12.86 -3.45 -10.54
N ARG A 95 -14.04 -3.25 -9.91
CA ARG A 95 -14.75 -4.32 -9.22
C ARG A 95 -15.15 -5.45 -10.15
N GLU A 96 -15.67 -5.15 -11.33
CA GLU A 96 -16.07 -6.16 -12.30
C GLU A 96 -14.88 -7.01 -12.77
N ARG A 97 -13.75 -6.37 -13.06
CA ARG A 97 -12.51 -7.03 -13.49
C ARG A 97 -11.95 -7.93 -12.39
N ILE A 98 -11.92 -7.43 -11.16
CA ILE A 98 -11.48 -8.21 -9.98
C ILE A 98 -12.45 -9.38 -9.77
N ASP A 99 -13.75 -9.13 -9.79
CA ASP A 99 -14.77 -10.17 -9.58
C ASP A 99 -14.69 -11.28 -10.64
N GLN A 100 -14.45 -10.96 -11.91
CA GLN A 100 -14.22 -11.95 -12.96
C GLN A 100 -12.99 -12.82 -12.64
N GLN A 101 -11.92 -12.24 -12.13
CA GLN A 101 -10.72 -13.00 -11.78
C GLN A 101 -10.93 -13.88 -10.55
N PHE A 102 -11.67 -13.43 -9.54
CA PHE A 102 -11.71 -14.07 -8.21
C PHE A 102 -13.01 -14.82 -7.86
N LYS A 103 -14.16 -14.49 -8.47
CA LYS A 103 -15.45 -15.21 -8.23
C LYS A 103 -15.60 -16.45 -9.09
N LEU A 104 -14.91 -16.53 -10.23
CA LEU A 104 -15.01 -17.69 -11.11
C LEU A 104 -14.32 -18.91 -10.48
N LYS A 105 -15.13 -19.95 -10.23
CA LYS A 105 -14.70 -21.34 -10.15
C LYS A 105 -14.81 -21.96 -11.54
#